data_AF-A0A8S3X461-F1
#
_entry.id   AF-A0A8S3X461-F1
#
_cell.length_a   1.000
_cell.length_b   1.000
_cell.length_c   1.000
_cell.angle_alpha   90.00
_cell.angle_beta   90.00
_cell.angle_gamma   90.00
#
_symmetry.space_group_name_H-M   'P 1'
#
loop_
_entity.id
_entity.type
_entity.pdbx_description
1 polymer ?
#
loop_
_entity_poly.entity_id
_entity_poly.type
_entity_poly.pdbx_seq_one_letter_code
_entity_poly.pdbx_strand_id
1 'polypeptide(L)'
;MNELSWGVKLQILKDYSPEATNRRVGMEALVDGRQHGYRKNHDPVRDYEENAIKLKLFRMMHESISDSEAKIKKLKPIKRNYENSTSFEIGYIVGVASEKYGEILDLSATLDRLYHEWRPLDHINAYEHVANKGIEINQLIDLAKSITKSVNETAAYRRRLLNLSL
;
A
#
# COMPACT_ATOMS: atom_id res chain seq x y z
N MET A 1 9.26 28.48 7.86
CA MET A 1 8.43 28.00 8.99
C MET A 1 8.73 26.53 9.18
N ASN A 2 9.30 26.15 10.31
CA ASN A 2 9.76 24.77 10.55
C ASN A 2 8.59 23.90 11.02
N GLU A 3 8.23 22.90 10.23
CA GLU A 3 7.24 21.91 10.64
C GLU A 3 7.84 20.97 11.68
N LEU A 4 7.26 20.96 12.88
CA LEU A 4 7.64 20.04 13.93
C LEU A 4 7.30 18.60 13.55
N SER A 5 8.19 17.66 13.92
CA SER A 5 7.98 16.24 13.69
C SER A 5 6.77 15.71 14.49
N TRP A 6 6.13 14.66 13.96
CA TRP A 6 4.93 14.06 14.54
C TRP A 6 5.09 13.67 16.02
N GLY A 7 6.27 13.19 16.41
CA GLY A 7 6.55 12.83 17.80
C GLY A 7 6.46 14.02 18.75
N VAL A 8 6.97 15.19 18.32
CA VAL A 8 6.94 16.42 19.13
C VAL A 8 5.52 17.00 19.20
N LYS A 9 4.75 16.90 18.11
CA LYS A 9 3.33 17.31 18.11
C LYS A 9 2.48 16.49 19.09
N LEU A 10 2.71 15.17 19.17
CA LEU A 10 2.02 14.29 20.12
C LEU A 10 2.39 14.58 21.57
N GLN A 11 3.64 14.97 21.81
CA GLN A 11 4.11 15.32 23.15
C GLN A 11 3.50 16.63 23.64
N ILE A 12 3.41 17.63 22.77
CA ILE A 12 2.72 18.90 23.07
C ILE A 12 1.23 18.67 23.35
N LEU A 13 0.56 17.78 22.60
CA LEU A 13 -0.84 17.38 22.84
C LEU A 13 -1.04 16.66 24.18
N LYS A 14 -0.02 15.97 24.68
CA LYS A 14 -0.04 15.31 26.00
C LYS A 14 0.11 16.31 27.15
N ASP A 15 0.91 17.36 26.93
CA ASP A 15 1.23 18.37 27.94
C ASP A 15 0.15 19.48 28.02
N TYR A 16 -0.69 19.64 26.99
CA TYR A 16 -1.77 20.64 26.90
C TYR A 16 -3.15 20.14 27.35
N SER A 17 -3.22 19.28 28.37
CA SER A 17 -4.49 18.91 29.01
C SER A 17 -4.59 19.56 30.40
N PRO A 18 -4.95 20.86 30.50
CA PRO A 18 -5.34 21.40 31.79
C PRO A 18 -6.72 20.82 32.12
N GLU A 19 -6.83 20.23 33.32
CA GLU A 19 -8.08 19.83 33.98
C GLU A 19 -8.65 18.44 33.61
N ALA A 20 -8.10 17.45 34.31
CA ALA A 20 -8.83 16.47 35.11
C ALA A 20 -9.98 15.68 34.45
N THR A 21 -9.66 14.47 34.01
CA THR A 21 -10.23 13.29 34.70
C THR A 21 -9.29 12.11 34.50
N ASN A 22 -8.87 11.51 35.61
CA ASN A 22 -8.04 10.30 35.68
C ASN A 22 -8.65 9.15 34.86
N ARG A 23 -8.34 9.07 33.56
CA ARG A 23 -8.57 7.87 32.77
C ARG A 23 -7.43 6.90 33.04
N ARG A 24 -7.55 6.15 34.14
CA ARG A 24 -6.75 4.94 34.36
C ARG A 24 -7.12 3.94 33.27
N VAL A 25 -6.14 3.55 32.46
CA VAL A 25 -6.26 2.46 31.48
C VAL A 25 -5.56 1.23 32.05
N GLY A 26 -6.31 0.13 32.22
CA GLY A 26 -5.85 -1.11 32.83
C GLY A 26 -6.98 -1.84 33.56
N MET A 27 -6.71 -3.06 34.06
CA MET A 27 -7.69 -3.92 34.77
C MET A 27 -8.41 -3.22 35.93
N GLU A 28 -7.84 -2.17 36.50
CA GLU A 28 -8.45 -1.36 37.57
C GLU A 28 -9.75 -0.66 37.11
N ALA A 29 -9.85 -0.24 35.84
CA ALA A 29 -11.06 0.37 35.29
C ALA A 29 -12.20 -0.64 35.08
N LEU A 30 -11.89 -1.93 34.98
CA LEU A 30 -12.87 -3.01 34.83
C LEU A 30 -13.53 -3.40 36.15
N VAL A 31 -12.89 -3.12 37.29
CA VAL A 31 -13.43 -3.46 38.62
C VAL A 31 -14.43 -2.41 39.11
N ASP A 32 -14.16 -1.12 38.84
CA ASP A 32 -15.03 -0.02 39.29
C ASP A 32 -16.34 0.10 38.47
N GLY A 33 -16.31 -0.34 37.21
CA GLY A 33 -17.48 -0.34 36.32
C GLY A 33 -18.61 -1.32 36.70
N ARG A 34 -18.40 -2.22 37.69
CA ARG A 34 -19.43 -3.16 38.16
C ARG A 34 -20.33 -2.60 39.25
N GLN A 35 -19.93 -1.52 39.95
CA GLN A 35 -20.67 -1.07 41.14
C GLN A 35 -21.62 0.11 40.90
N HIS A 36 -21.46 0.88 39.83
CA HIS A 36 -22.31 2.06 39.59
C HIS A 36 -23.09 1.91 38.28
N GLY A 37 -24.40 1.70 38.45
CA GLY A 37 -25.32 1.31 37.42
C GLY A 37 -25.43 2.32 36.29
N TYR A 38 -25.12 1.85 35.08
CA TYR A 38 -25.83 2.23 33.87
C TYR A 38 -26.11 0.95 33.09
N ARG A 39 -27.35 0.46 33.23
CA ARG A 39 -27.95 -0.51 32.30
C ARG A 39 -28.04 0.16 30.93
N LYS A 40 -26.94 0.16 30.18
CA LYS A 40 -27.00 0.24 28.72
C LYS A 40 -27.57 -1.11 28.30
N ASN A 41 -28.68 -1.12 27.55
CA ASN A 41 -29.25 -2.33 26.98
C ASN A 41 -28.18 -3.01 26.13
N HIS A 42 -27.48 -3.96 26.74
CA HIS A 42 -26.48 -4.81 26.12
C HIS A 42 -27.29 -5.91 25.45
N ASP A 43 -27.61 -5.76 24.17
CA ASP A 43 -28.15 -6.87 23.38
C ASP A 43 -27.00 -7.84 23.12
N PRO A 44 -26.93 -8.99 23.81
CA PRO A 44 -25.77 -9.88 23.73
C PRO A 44 -25.52 -10.42 22.32
N VAL A 45 -26.55 -10.42 21.47
CA VAL A 45 -26.51 -10.84 20.07
C VAL A 45 -25.75 -9.81 19.22
N ARG A 46 -25.99 -8.51 19.41
CA ARG A 46 -25.40 -7.44 18.60
C ARG A 46 -23.92 -7.23 18.93
N ASP A 47 -23.54 -7.35 20.20
CA ASP A 47 -22.12 -7.31 20.61
C ASP A 47 -21.33 -8.54 20.16
N TYR A 48 -21.98 -9.71 20.06
CA TYR A 48 -21.33 -10.90 19.53
C TYR A 48 -21.01 -10.75 18.03
N GLU A 49 -21.94 -10.23 17.24
CA GLU A 49 -21.71 -9.94 15.82
C GLU A 49 -20.65 -8.85 15.60
N GLU A 50 -20.69 -7.76 16.38
CA GLU A 50 -19.68 -6.71 16.29
C GLU A 50 -18.28 -7.21 16.68
N ASN A 51 -18.19 -8.06 17.71
CA ASN A 51 -16.92 -8.69 18.10
C ASN A 51 -16.43 -9.71 17.06
N ALA A 52 -17.33 -10.45 16.42
CA ALA A 52 -16.98 -11.37 15.33
C ALA A 52 -16.41 -10.61 14.10
N ILE A 53 -17.01 -9.48 13.75
CA ILE A 53 -16.53 -8.61 12.66
C ILE A 53 -15.16 -8.02 13.03
N LYS A 54 -15.00 -7.49 14.25
CA LYS A 54 -13.71 -6.98 14.74
C LYS A 54 -12.61 -8.05 14.71
N LEU A 55 -12.92 -9.27 15.12
CA LEU A 55 -11.98 -10.38 15.09
C LEU A 55 -11.61 -10.77 13.64
N LYS A 56 -12.59 -10.76 12.73
CA LYS A 56 -12.34 -11.00 11.30
C LYS A 56 -11.46 -9.91 10.70
N LEU A 57 -11.73 -8.64 10.97
CA LEU A 57 -10.90 -7.51 10.55
C LEU A 57 -9.48 -7.63 11.11
N PHE A 58 -9.34 -7.97 12.38
CA PHE A 58 -8.03 -8.18 13.01
C PHE A 58 -7.25 -9.31 12.33
N ARG A 59 -7.90 -10.44 12.03
CA ARG A 59 -7.28 -11.55 11.29
C ARG A 59 -6.83 -11.13 9.91
N MET A 60 -7.69 -10.44 9.15
CA MET A 60 -7.33 -9.96 7.80
C MET A 60 -6.17 -8.95 7.85
N MET A 61 -6.18 -8.03 8.82
CA MET A 61 -5.06 -7.09 9.01
C MET A 61 -3.77 -7.83 9.36
N HIS A 62 -3.81 -8.77 10.29
CA HIS A 62 -2.65 -9.55 10.67
C HIS A 62 -2.10 -10.39 9.50
N GLU A 63 -2.98 -11.02 8.73
CA GLU A 63 -2.62 -11.77 7.53
C GLU A 63 -1.98 -10.88 6.47
N SER A 64 -2.54 -9.68 6.24
CA SER A 64 -1.98 -8.69 5.32
C SER A 64 -0.60 -8.20 5.76
N ILE A 65 -0.41 -7.93 7.06
CA ILE A 65 0.89 -7.55 7.61
C ILE A 65 1.89 -8.69 7.44
N SER A 66 1.50 -9.92 7.79
CA SER A 66 2.37 -11.09 7.70
C SER A 66 2.78 -11.41 6.25
N ASP A 67 1.84 -11.32 5.30
CA ASP A 67 2.14 -11.47 3.88
C ASP A 67 3.10 -10.37 3.38
N SER A 68 2.88 -9.13 3.81
CA SER A 68 3.77 -8.01 3.50
C SER A 68 5.19 -8.24 4.03
N GLU A 69 5.32 -8.70 5.28
CA GLU A 69 6.62 -9.05 5.88
C GLU A 69 7.32 -10.18 5.11
N ALA A 70 6.58 -11.21 4.72
CA ALA A 70 7.10 -12.32 3.92
C ALA A 70 7.61 -11.86 2.55
N LYS A 71 6.86 -10.99 1.87
CA LYS A 71 7.27 -10.36 0.61
C LYS A 71 8.52 -9.50 0.78
N ILE A 72 8.59 -8.66 1.80
CA ILE A 72 9.78 -7.85 2.13
C ILE A 72 10.99 -8.77 2.36
N LYS A 73 10.82 -9.86 3.11
CA LYS A 73 11.90 -10.82 3.38
C LYS A 73 12.42 -11.48 2.09
N LYS A 74 11.55 -11.77 1.13
CA LYS A 74 11.93 -12.29 -0.20
C LYS A 74 12.67 -11.23 -1.06
N LEU A 75 12.30 -9.96 -0.93
CA LEU A 75 12.91 -8.87 -1.69
C LEU A 75 14.31 -8.48 -1.17
N LYS A 76 14.59 -8.64 0.13
CA LYS A 76 15.91 -8.32 0.73
C LYS A 76 17.11 -8.98 0.02
N PRO A 77 17.16 -10.30 -0.23
CA PRO A 77 18.29 -10.92 -0.91
C PRO A 77 18.38 -10.50 -2.39
N ILE A 78 17.24 -10.28 -3.05
CA ILE A 78 17.20 -9.79 -4.43
C ILE A 78 17.81 -8.38 -4.50
N LYS A 79 17.38 -7.48 -3.62
CA LYS A 79 17.96 -6.13 -3.52
C LYS A 79 19.47 -6.19 -3.28
N ARG A 80 19.93 -7.03 -2.35
CA ARG A 80 21.36 -7.15 -2.03
C ARG A 80 22.20 -7.70 -3.19
N ASN A 81 21.66 -8.62 -3.99
CA ASN A 81 22.40 -9.31 -5.05
C ASN A 81 22.37 -8.56 -6.39
N TYR A 82 21.35 -7.71 -6.60
CA TYR A 82 21.15 -6.97 -7.85
C TYR A 82 21.18 -5.45 -7.65
N GLU A 83 21.67 -4.99 -6.50
CA GLU A 83 21.87 -3.56 -6.22
C GLU A 83 22.73 -2.96 -7.34
N ASN A 84 22.15 -2.06 -8.13
CA ASN A 84 22.77 -1.37 -9.28
C ASN A 84 22.90 -2.16 -10.60
N SER A 85 22.13 -3.24 -10.79
CA SER A 85 22.03 -3.87 -12.12
C SER A 85 20.90 -3.24 -12.94
N THR A 86 21.26 -2.47 -13.98
CA THR A 86 20.28 -1.90 -14.91
C THR A 86 19.37 -2.96 -15.54
N SER A 87 19.94 -4.12 -15.88
CA SER A 87 19.17 -5.23 -16.47
C SER A 87 18.11 -5.75 -15.50
N PHE A 88 18.41 -5.74 -14.19
CA PHE A 88 17.46 -6.11 -13.15
C PHE A 88 16.35 -5.06 -13.01
N GLU A 89 16.70 -3.77 -13.00
CA GLU A 89 15.71 -2.67 -12.92
C GLU A 89 14.74 -2.69 -14.10
N ILE A 90 15.25 -2.82 -15.33
CA ILE A 90 14.42 -2.93 -16.53
C ILE A 90 13.56 -4.19 -16.47
N GLY A 91 14.15 -5.34 -16.11
CA GLY A 91 13.41 -6.60 -15.99
C GLY A 91 12.28 -6.53 -14.95
N TYR A 92 12.53 -5.87 -13.82
CA TYR A 92 11.52 -5.63 -12.79
C TYR A 92 10.37 -4.76 -13.32
N ILE A 93 10.68 -3.65 -13.98
CA ILE A 93 9.67 -2.75 -14.57
C ILE A 93 8.81 -3.49 -15.59
N VAL A 94 9.43 -4.29 -16.47
CA VAL A 94 8.71 -5.11 -17.46
C VAL A 94 7.81 -6.15 -16.79
N GLY A 95 8.27 -6.77 -15.70
CA GLY A 95 7.47 -7.70 -14.90
C GLY A 95 6.22 -7.04 -14.32
N VAL A 96 6.37 -5.88 -13.69
CA VAL A 96 5.25 -5.11 -13.12
C VAL A 96 4.28 -4.64 -14.21
N ALA A 97 4.79 -4.19 -15.36
CA ALA A 97 3.95 -3.80 -16.49
C ALA A 97 3.15 -5.00 -17.04
N SER A 98 3.76 -6.18 -17.09
CA SER A 98 3.10 -7.41 -17.55
C SER A 98 1.99 -7.88 -16.60
N GLU A 99 2.20 -7.77 -15.29
CA GLU A 99 1.17 -8.07 -14.28
C GLU A 99 -0.05 -7.14 -14.45
N LYS A 100 0.18 -5.83 -14.59
CA LYS A 100 -0.88 -4.85 -14.86
C LYS A 100 -1.60 -5.10 -16.18
N TYR A 101 -0.88 -5.55 -17.20
CA TYR A 101 -1.48 -5.94 -18.47
C TYR A 101 -2.38 -7.18 -18.31
N GLY A 102 -1.96 -8.16 -17.50
CA GLY A 102 -2.79 -9.29 -17.12
C GLY A 102 -4.10 -8.87 -16.45
N GLU A 103 -4.04 -7.92 -15.50
CA GLU A 103 -5.25 -7.36 -14.87
C GLU A 103 -6.20 -6.70 -15.90
N ILE A 104 -5.66 -5.99 -16.89
CA ILE A 104 -6.45 -5.40 -17.98
C ILE A 104 -7.14 -6.50 -18.81
N LEU A 105 -6.45 -7.60 -19.11
CA LEU A 105 -7.04 -8.72 -19.85
C LEU A 105 -8.20 -9.36 -19.06
N ASP A 106 -8.03 -9.56 -17.76
CA ASP A 106 -9.09 -10.11 -16.89
C ASP A 106 -10.30 -9.17 -16.80
N LEU A 107 -10.07 -7.86 -16.70
CA LEU A 107 -11.12 -6.85 -16.76
C LEU A 107 -11.82 -6.83 -18.12
N SER A 108 -11.08 -6.98 -19.21
CA SER A 108 -11.63 -7.01 -20.57
C SER A 108 -12.51 -8.25 -20.79
N ALA A 109 -12.09 -9.42 -20.31
CA ALA A 109 -12.91 -10.62 -20.34
C ALA A 109 -14.18 -10.49 -19.49
N THR A 110 -14.13 -9.69 -18.42
CA THR A 110 -15.30 -9.37 -17.59
C THR A 110 -16.25 -8.41 -18.31
N LEU A 111 -15.72 -7.40 -19.01
CA LEU A 111 -16.48 -6.49 -19.87
C LEU A 111 -17.24 -7.23 -20.98
N ASP A 112 -16.58 -8.19 -21.65
CA ASP A 112 -17.23 -8.99 -22.70
C ASP A 112 -18.42 -9.79 -22.17
N ARG A 113 -18.33 -10.31 -20.94
CA ARG A 113 -19.45 -10.99 -20.27
C ARG A 113 -20.58 -10.04 -19.90
N LEU A 114 -20.22 -8.86 -19.39
CA LEU A 114 -21.18 -7.82 -18.98
C LEU A 114 -21.89 -7.17 -20.16
N TYR A 115 -21.31 -7.21 -21.37
CA TYR A 115 -21.88 -6.63 -22.58
C TYR A 115 -23.30 -7.14 -22.86
N HIS A 116 -23.59 -8.41 -22.52
CA HIS A 116 -24.91 -9.01 -22.68
C HIS A 116 -25.95 -8.57 -21.65
N GLU A 117 -25.52 -8.11 -20.46
CA GLU A 117 -26.42 -7.77 -19.35
C GLU A 117 -26.80 -6.27 -19.28
N TRP A 118 -26.33 -5.45 -20.23
CA TRP A 118 -26.55 -4.00 -20.33
C TRP A 118 -26.59 -3.29 -18.96
N ARG A 119 -25.42 -3.20 -18.30
CA ARG A 119 -25.23 -2.47 -17.05
C ARG A 119 -24.28 -1.29 -17.24
N PRO A 120 -24.78 -0.11 -17.64
CA PRO A 120 -23.92 1.00 -18.08
C PRO A 120 -22.93 1.49 -17.02
N LEU A 121 -23.33 1.52 -15.74
CA LEU A 121 -22.44 1.94 -14.64
C LEU A 121 -21.26 0.99 -14.46
N ASP A 122 -21.51 -0.32 -14.54
CA ASP A 122 -20.46 -1.34 -14.41
C ASP A 122 -19.47 -1.27 -15.58
N HIS A 123 -19.96 -0.96 -16.79
CA HIS A 123 -19.10 -0.75 -17.96
C HIS A 123 -18.22 0.49 -17.80
N ILE A 124 -18.79 1.62 -17.36
CA ILE A 124 -18.03 2.87 -17.14
C ILE A 124 -16.92 2.63 -16.12
N ASN A 125 -17.24 2.01 -14.98
CA ASN A 125 -16.26 1.71 -13.94
C ASN A 125 -15.15 0.78 -14.46
N ALA A 126 -15.51 -0.26 -15.21
CA ALA A 126 -14.52 -1.17 -15.79
C ALA A 126 -13.63 -0.48 -16.84
N TYR A 127 -14.17 0.38 -17.69
CA TYR A 127 -13.38 1.18 -18.62
C TYR A 127 -12.45 2.17 -17.91
N GLU A 128 -12.92 2.81 -16.84
CA GLU A 128 -12.07 3.67 -16.01
C GLU A 128 -10.91 2.90 -15.39
N HIS A 129 -11.18 1.70 -14.85
CA HIS A 129 -10.15 0.82 -14.31
C HIS A 129 -9.12 0.43 -15.39
N VAL A 130 -9.57 0.05 -16.59
CA VAL A 130 -8.67 -0.27 -17.71
C VAL A 130 -7.82 0.96 -18.10
N ALA A 131 -8.42 2.14 -18.18
CA ALA A 131 -7.72 3.38 -18.51
C ALA A 131 -6.64 3.72 -17.46
N ASN A 132 -6.97 3.62 -16.18
CA ASN A 132 -6.04 3.87 -15.08
C ASN A 132 -4.84 2.92 -15.13
N LYS A 133 -5.07 1.62 -15.37
CA LYS A 133 -3.99 0.64 -15.54
C LYS A 133 -3.14 0.93 -16.77
N GLY A 134 -3.75 1.38 -17.87
CA GLY A 134 -3.03 1.84 -19.07
C GLY A 134 -2.10 3.03 -18.79
N ILE A 135 -2.55 4.00 -17.99
CA ILE A 135 -1.72 5.14 -17.56
C ILE A 135 -0.52 4.66 -16.72
N GLU A 136 -0.76 3.75 -15.76
CA GLU A 136 0.30 3.18 -14.93
C GLU A 136 1.36 2.43 -15.77
N ILE A 137 0.93 1.67 -16.78
CA ILE A 137 1.85 0.99 -17.72
C ILE A 137 2.69 2.00 -18.49
N ASN A 138 2.08 3.09 -18.98
CA ASN A 138 2.83 4.14 -19.68
C ASN A 138 3.89 4.80 -18.79
N GLN A 139 3.56 5.08 -17.52
CA GLN A 139 4.51 5.61 -16.55
C GLN A 139 5.69 4.64 -16.31
N LEU A 140 5.42 3.34 -16.23
CA LEU A 140 6.45 2.31 -16.12
C LEU A 140 7.35 2.25 -17.36
N ILE A 141 6.77 2.36 -18.56
CA ILE A 141 7.53 2.43 -19.82
C ILE A 141 8.44 3.66 -19.83
N ASP A 142 7.95 4.81 -19.41
CA ASP A 142 8.75 6.04 -19.37
C ASP A 142 9.88 5.96 -18.33
N LEU A 143 9.64 5.30 -17.20
CA LEU A 143 10.68 4.97 -16.23
C LEU A 143 11.77 4.10 -16.88
N ALA A 144 11.40 3.02 -17.58
CA ALA A 144 12.36 2.15 -18.27
C ALA A 144 13.17 2.90 -19.34
N LYS A 145 12.52 3.79 -20.10
CA LYS A 145 13.21 4.66 -21.08
C LYS A 145 14.21 5.59 -20.40
N SER A 146 13.85 6.19 -19.26
CA SER A 146 14.74 7.10 -18.53
C SER A 146 16.01 6.40 -18.03
N ILE A 147 15.87 5.18 -17.51
CA ILE A 147 16.99 4.33 -17.11
C ILE A 147 17.86 3.96 -18.32
N THR A 148 17.25 3.59 -19.44
CA THR A 148 17.99 3.26 -20.67
C THR A 148 18.79 4.46 -21.18
N LYS A 149 18.20 5.66 -21.11
CA LYS A 149 18.85 6.92 -21.50
C LYS A 149 20.06 7.21 -20.61
N SER A 150 19.93 7.10 -19.29
CA SER A 150 21.05 7.37 -18.36
C SER A 150 22.22 6.42 -18.55
N VAL A 151 21.95 5.14 -18.86
CA VAL A 151 22.99 4.16 -19.18
C VAL A 151 23.70 4.50 -20.48
N ASN A 152 22.97 4.90 -21.53
CA ASN A 152 23.56 5.30 -22.80
C ASN A 152 24.44 6.55 -22.65
N GLU A 153 24.02 7.54 -21.85
CA GLU A 153 24.81 8.73 -21.54
C GLU A 153 26.09 8.38 -20.77
N THR A 154 25.99 7.49 -19.79
CA THR A 154 27.14 7.01 -19.01
C THR A 154 28.13 6.24 -19.90
N ALA A 155 27.63 5.40 -20.81
CA ALA A 155 28.46 4.66 -21.77
C ALA A 155 29.15 5.61 -22.77
N ALA A 156 28.45 6.62 -23.26
CA ALA A 156 29.00 7.64 -24.15
C ALA A 156 30.12 8.45 -23.47
N TYR A 157 29.92 8.83 -22.20
CA TYR A 157 30.93 9.52 -21.41
C TYR A 157 32.19 8.67 -21.21
N ARG A 158 32.04 7.39 -20.86
CA ARG A 158 33.19 6.46 -20.74
C ARG A 158 33.97 6.31 -22.04
N ARG A 159 33.28 6.20 -23.19
CA ARG A 159 33.96 6.13 -24.50
C ARG A 159 34.76 7.38 -24.82
N ARG A 160 34.24 8.57 -24.48
CA ARG A 160 34.96 9.84 -24.68
C ARG A 160 36.21 9.91 -23.81
N LEU A 161 36.15 9.49 -22.55
CA LEU A 161 37.32 9.44 -21.67
C LEU A 161 38.40 8.49 -22.18
N LEU A 162 38.02 7.30 -22.64
CA LEU A 162 38.97 6.32 -23.19
C LEU A 162 39.59 6.76 -24.53
N ASN A 163 38.86 7.53 -25.34
CA ASN A 163 39.40 8.09 -26.58
C ASN A 163 40.30 9.32 -26.37
N LEU A 164 40.30 9.91 -25.18
CA LEU A 164 41.19 11.03 -24.81
C LEU A 164 42.50 10.54 -24.17
N SER A 165 42.65 9.24 -23.90
CA SER A 165 43.85 8.64 -23.28
C SER A 165 44.78 7.93 -24.28
N LEU A 166 44.61 8.17 -25.58
CA LEU A 166 45.46 7.70 -26.68
C LEU A 166 45.97 8.91 -27.46
#